data_AF-A0A0M3RBA6-F1
#
_entry.id   AF-A0A0M3RBA6-F1
#
_cell.length_a   1.000
_cell.length_b   1.000
_cell.length_c   1.000
_cell.angle_alpha   90.00
_cell.angle_beta   90.00
_cell.angle_gamma   90.00
#
_symmetry.space_group_name_H-M   'P 1'
#
loop_
_entity.id
_entity.type
_entity.pdbx_description
1 polymer ?
#
loop_
_entity_poly.entity_id
_entity_poly.type
_entity_poly.pdbx_seq_one_letter_code
_entity_poly.pdbx_strand_id
1 'polypeptide(L)'
;MDDKQLEERLDLLKTSYDRVPSSIDTDEILNKIELEKVEPLSKNKTTKSKWQKVAELAVSIASILIIGILGATFLLEDETRQGKEIQNEESKAFLEKLKKNYPIERKKRREMLNLSEEEFSQIEFIRSADMNFQHYTDDRSSPFIDGTIYTDLDERYEEIMNNLKLPSEMVKEIHQGKKLNKAETVSFLNEYYLKINNFRTYANEKLNEYKEELSIYKVEGHYSINEIIENEPFLPEEFNNLRYIAHNQGLQLKIMEDGIDLTFRIDLTLTPTLFSGNLNSIADGYLQMMAFEPFTYAWELIFPMNDTFVVLKNMENYLLDDYINNNFGDSKMESYYTSVFYFLVKGTKENPVFDKKGIVKDEYRELWRLMTQTNGNSPFPYLLIPIVNEFEKTGWTKSEEWNNFSYAHIEDALHLAKNGDIEKFMPNLITKDQVVNHDFLQRIHVLYKSFAATHDQTVLKDATPEEIVSLYYYCSLMEDYETKYELYIKDDSYVQIPKEEYMKGTHQKITDIRKEFSSLHFEQRSDKEGYVIITMAPERTIHLEEPVVGFSIIQTENGWRAAFMPTQ
;
A
#
# COMPACT_ATOMS: atom_id res chain seq x y z
N MET A 1 -4.08 -5.53 -39.62
CA MET A 1 -3.56 -6.52 -38.67
C MET A 1 -2.68 -7.46 -39.47
N ASP A 2 -1.41 -7.59 -39.11
CA ASP A 2 -0.39 -8.33 -39.87
C ASP A 2 -0.23 -9.73 -39.26
N ASP A 3 -0.32 -10.78 -40.08
CA ASP A 3 -0.36 -12.19 -39.66
C ASP A 3 0.88 -12.59 -38.82
N LYS A 4 1.98 -11.85 -38.96
CA LYS A 4 3.19 -12.00 -38.13
C LYS A 4 2.99 -11.70 -36.65
N GLN A 5 2.14 -10.72 -36.30
CA GLN A 5 1.88 -10.39 -34.90
C GLN A 5 1.02 -11.46 -34.21
N LEU A 6 0.21 -12.19 -34.97
CA LEU A 6 -0.56 -13.32 -34.45
C LEU A 6 0.36 -14.53 -34.21
N GLU A 7 1.28 -14.79 -35.13
CA GLU A 7 2.29 -15.86 -34.99
C GLU A 7 3.20 -15.64 -33.76
N GLU A 8 3.69 -14.41 -33.53
CA GLU A 8 4.50 -14.11 -32.34
C GLU A 8 3.72 -14.30 -31.03
N ARG A 9 2.43 -13.94 -31.01
CA ARG A 9 1.57 -14.14 -29.83
C ARG A 9 1.31 -15.62 -29.54
N LEU A 10 1.16 -16.44 -30.59
CA LEU A 10 0.98 -17.88 -30.43
C LEU A 10 2.27 -18.57 -29.97
N ASP A 11 3.43 -18.11 -30.42
CA ASP A 11 4.72 -18.66 -29.99
C ASP A 11 5.04 -18.29 -28.53
N LEU A 12 4.67 -17.08 -28.08
CA LEU A 12 4.77 -16.66 -26.67
C LEU A 12 3.85 -17.48 -25.75
N LEU A 13 2.63 -17.81 -26.21
CA LEU A 13 1.69 -18.64 -25.48
C LEU A 13 2.23 -20.08 -25.34
N LYS A 14 2.77 -20.63 -26.42
CA LYS A 14 3.39 -21.96 -26.44
C LYS A 14 4.61 -22.03 -25.52
N THR A 15 5.47 -21.01 -25.57
CA THR A 15 6.65 -20.91 -24.70
C THR A 15 6.28 -20.79 -23.22
N SER A 16 5.11 -20.22 -22.90
CA SER A 16 4.59 -20.16 -21.53
C SER A 16 4.07 -21.51 -21.04
N TYR A 17 3.46 -22.31 -21.93
CA TYR A 17 3.01 -23.67 -21.62
C TYR A 17 4.18 -24.65 -21.41
N ASP A 18 5.25 -24.52 -22.20
CA ASP A 18 6.43 -25.39 -22.12
C ASP A 18 7.28 -25.15 -20.84
N ARG A 19 6.99 -24.08 -20.08
CA ARG A 19 7.69 -23.71 -18.82
C ARG A 19 6.98 -24.21 -17.55
N VAL A 20 5.83 -24.86 -17.68
CA VAL A 20 5.14 -25.50 -16.55
C VAL A 20 5.77 -26.90 -16.34
N PRO A 21 6.30 -27.24 -15.16
CA PRO A 21 6.86 -28.57 -14.91
C PRO A 21 5.81 -29.66 -15.12
N SER A 22 6.13 -30.67 -15.94
CA SER A 22 5.23 -31.72 -16.42
C SER A 22 4.92 -32.82 -15.37
N SER A 23 4.63 -32.46 -14.13
CA SER A 23 4.34 -33.44 -13.07
C SER A 23 2.91 -33.37 -12.52
N ILE A 24 1.98 -32.78 -13.26
CA ILE A 24 0.54 -32.90 -12.95
C ILE A 24 -0.02 -33.98 -13.87
N ASP A 25 -0.27 -35.16 -13.31
CA ASP A 25 -0.98 -36.24 -14.00
C ASP A 25 -2.45 -35.84 -14.11
N THR A 26 -2.78 -35.17 -15.21
CA THR A 26 -4.13 -34.67 -15.51
C THR A 26 -5.15 -35.81 -15.66
N ASP A 27 -4.69 -37.02 -16.00
CA ASP A 27 -5.54 -38.19 -16.19
C ASP A 27 -5.98 -38.78 -14.84
N GLU A 28 -5.15 -38.71 -13.79
CA GLU A 28 -5.56 -39.11 -12.43
C GLU A 28 -6.64 -38.18 -11.86
N ILE A 29 -6.54 -36.87 -12.14
CA ILE A 29 -7.48 -35.85 -11.66
C ILE A 29 -8.81 -35.96 -12.40
N LEU A 30 -8.79 -36.13 -13.73
CA LEU A 30 -9.99 -36.31 -14.54
C LEU A 30 -10.73 -37.61 -14.18
N ASN A 31 -10.01 -38.70 -13.92
CA ASN A 31 -10.62 -39.95 -13.46
C ASN A 31 -11.28 -39.84 -12.08
N LYS A 32 -10.74 -39.04 -11.15
CA LYS A 32 -11.39 -38.78 -9.85
C LYS A 32 -12.66 -37.95 -9.99
N ILE A 33 -12.72 -37.02 -10.95
CA ILE A 33 -13.91 -36.19 -11.21
C ILE A 33 -15.02 -37.00 -11.91
N GLU A 34 -14.67 -37.96 -12.77
CA GLU A 34 -15.66 -38.85 -13.41
C GLU A 34 -16.23 -39.91 -12.45
N LEU A 35 -15.45 -40.34 -11.44
CA LEU A 35 -15.90 -41.34 -10.45
C LEU A 35 -16.86 -40.78 -9.38
N GLU A 36 -16.90 -39.46 -9.17
CA GLU A 36 -17.80 -38.82 -8.18
C GLU A 36 -19.20 -38.46 -8.71
N LYS A 37 -19.50 -38.74 -9.99
CA LYS A 37 -20.81 -38.40 -10.59
C LYS A 37 -21.63 -39.62 -11.02
N VAL A 38 -22.01 -40.51 -10.10
CA VAL A 38 -23.18 -41.39 -10.34
C VAL A 38 -23.90 -41.78 -9.04
N GLU A 39 -25.04 -41.15 -8.75
CA GLU A 39 -26.29 -41.86 -8.40
C GLU A 39 -27.51 -41.05 -8.88
N PRO A 40 -28.21 -41.47 -9.94
CA PRO A 40 -29.54 -40.95 -10.25
C PRO A 40 -30.63 -41.93 -9.77
N LEU A 41 -31.46 -41.47 -8.83
CA LEU A 41 -32.71 -42.12 -8.46
C LEU A 41 -33.77 -41.92 -9.56
N SER A 42 -34.01 -43.01 -10.25
CA SER A 42 -35.31 -43.51 -10.75
C SER A 42 -36.03 -42.81 -11.91
N LYS A 43 -36.47 -43.67 -12.82
CA LYS A 43 -37.18 -43.44 -14.08
C LYS A 43 -38.65 -43.09 -13.85
N ASN A 44 -39.22 -42.27 -14.73
CA ASN A 44 -40.49 -42.60 -15.38
C ASN A 44 -40.54 -42.17 -16.85
N LYS A 45 -40.94 -43.14 -17.68
CA LYS A 45 -41.33 -43.09 -19.11
C LYS A 45 -42.62 -42.26 -19.28
N THR A 46 -43.07 -41.68 -20.38
CA THR A 46 -42.81 -41.64 -21.84
C THR A 46 -43.73 -40.53 -22.38
N THR A 47 -43.38 -39.76 -23.42
CA THR A 47 -43.85 -40.01 -24.79
C THR A 47 -43.18 -39.02 -25.76
N LYS A 48 -42.82 -39.52 -26.95
CA LYS A 48 -42.32 -38.72 -28.07
C LYS A 48 -43.49 -38.04 -28.79
N SER A 49 -43.35 -36.76 -29.14
CA SER A 49 -43.96 -36.21 -30.34
C SER A 49 -43.03 -35.21 -31.02
N LYS A 50 -42.96 -35.34 -32.34
CA LYS A 50 -42.18 -34.53 -33.26
C LYS A 50 -42.71 -33.09 -33.24
N TRP A 51 -41.82 -32.11 -33.35
CA TRP A 51 -41.97 -30.89 -34.17
C TRP A 51 -40.65 -30.10 -34.08
N GLN A 52 -39.67 -30.52 -34.88
CA GLN A 52 -38.59 -29.63 -35.32
C GLN A 52 -39.19 -28.70 -36.37
N LYS A 53 -39.32 -27.41 -36.03
CA LYS A 53 -39.27 -26.21 -36.88
C LYS A 53 -39.98 -25.04 -36.18
N VAL A 54 -39.32 -24.47 -35.17
CA VAL A 54 -39.32 -23.03 -34.85
C VAL A 54 -38.00 -22.76 -34.11
N ALA A 55 -36.91 -22.73 -34.87
CA ALA A 55 -35.62 -22.25 -34.41
C ALA A 55 -35.38 -20.94 -35.18
N GLU A 56 -35.97 -19.85 -34.68
CA GLU A 56 -35.77 -18.44 -35.07
C GLU A 56 -36.88 -17.58 -34.42
N LEU A 57 -37.00 -17.60 -33.08
CA LEU A 57 -37.76 -16.63 -32.25
C LEU A 57 -37.69 -17.02 -30.75
N ALA A 58 -36.48 -17.15 -30.19
CA ALA A 58 -36.30 -17.59 -28.80
C ALA A 58 -35.17 -16.88 -28.04
N VAL A 59 -34.98 -15.57 -28.28
CA VAL A 59 -34.13 -14.70 -27.43
C VAL A 59 -34.90 -13.48 -26.88
N SER A 60 -36.20 -13.32 -27.16
CA SER A 60 -36.97 -12.13 -26.78
C SER A 60 -38.09 -12.36 -25.74
N ILE A 61 -38.06 -13.47 -25.00
CA ILE A 61 -39.00 -13.70 -23.86
C ILE A 61 -38.28 -14.34 -22.67
N ALA A 62 -37.14 -13.77 -22.26
CA ALA A 62 -36.64 -13.89 -20.89
C ALA A 62 -36.80 -12.57 -20.11
N SER A 63 -37.05 -11.45 -20.81
CA SER A 63 -37.09 -10.10 -20.25
C SER A 63 -38.49 -9.61 -19.82
N ILE A 64 -39.51 -10.49 -19.80
CA ILE A 64 -40.86 -10.17 -19.29
C ILE A 64 -41.18 -10.93 -17.99
N LEU A 65 -40.29 -11.80 -17.50
CA LEU A 65 -40.52 -12.57 -16.27
C LEU A 65 -40.01 -11.91 -14.97
N ILE A 66 -39.50 -10.67 -15.02
CA ILE A 66 -39.13 -9.92 -13.79
C ILE A 66 -40.21 -8.91 -13.38
N ILE A 67 -41.08 -8.48 -14.31
CA ILE A 67 -42.19 -7.55 -13.98
C ILE A 67 -43.45 -8.30 -13.52
N GLY A 68 -43.58 -9.61 -13.81
CA GLY A 68 -44.69 -10.44 -13.36
C GLY A 68 -44.55 -11.06 -11.96
N ILE A 69 -43.34 -11.13 -11.40
CA ILE A 69 -43.06 -11.79 -10.10
C ILE A 69 -43.27 -10.85 -8.90
N LEU A 70 -43.39 -9.53 -9.13
CA LEU A 70 -43.72 -8.56 -8.07
C LEU A 70 -45.22 -8.23 -7.97
N GLY A 71 -46.07 -8.71 -8.89
CA GLY A 71 -47.51 -8.41 -8.91
C GLY A 71 -48.46 -9.60 -8.90
N ALA A 72 -48.09 -10.76 -9.48
CA ALA A 72 -49.00 -11.90 -9.61
C ALA A 72 -48.89 -12.95 -8.49
N THR A 73 -47.77 -12.99 -7.76
CA THR A 73 -47.62 -13.79 -6.53
C THR A 73 -48.41 -13.22 -5.35
N PHE A 74 -48.86 -11.96 -5.46
CA PHE A 74 -49.66 -11.27 -4.44
C PHE A 74 -51.14 -11.72 -4.39
N LEU A 75 -51.64 -12.47 -5.39
CA LEU A 75 -53.08 -12.78 -5.50
C LEU A 75 -53.44 -14.27 -5.52
N LEU A 76 -52.47 -15.19 -5.52
CA LEU A 76 -52.74 -16.64 -5.65
C LEU A 76 -52.15 -17.53 -4.53
N GLU A 77 -51.51 -16.96 -3.52
CA GLU A 77 -50.93 -17.72 -2.39
C GLU A 77 -51.43 -17.29 -1.00
N ASP A 78 -52.51 -16.51 -0.95
CA ASP A 78 -53.11 -15.99 0.30
C ASP A 78 -53.87 -17.05 1.12
N GLU A 79 -53.99 -18.30 0.63
CA GLU A 79 -54.89 -19.30 1.24
C GLU A 79 -54.23 -20.45 2.00
N THR A 80 -52.90 -20.64 2.05
CA THR A 80 -52.34 -21.88 2.65
C THR A 80 -51.24 -21.77 3.69
N ARG A 81 -50.79 -20.59 4.13
CA ARG A 81 -49.90 -20.49 5.30
C ARG A 81 -50.23 -19.29 6.17
N GLN A 82 -51.13 -19.52 7.13
CA GLN A 82 -51.36 -18.62 8.27
C GLN A 82 -50.00 -18.21 8.87
N GLY A 83 -49.78 -16.89 8.90
CA GLY A 83 -48.55 -16.24 9.28
C GLY A 83 -48.10 -16.60 10.70
N LYS A 84 -46.81 -16.89 10.83
CA LYS A 84 -46.12 -16.70 12.11
C LYS A 84 -46.08 -15.19 12.35
N GLU A 85 -46.85 -14.74 13.33
CA GLU A 85 -46.98 -13.32 13.64
C GLU A 85 -45.70 -12.81 14.32
N ILE A 86 -45.18 -11.67 13.87
CA ILE A 86 -44.05 -10.99 14.52
C ILE A 86 -44.48 -10.63 15.95
N GLN A 87 -43.83 -11.21 16.95
CA GLN A 87 -44.34 -11.17 18.32
C GLN A 87 -43.98 -9.89 19.09
N ASN A 88 -42.98 -9.11 18.64
CA ASN A 88 -42.51 -7.90 19.31
C ASN A 88 -42.92 -6.61 18.56
N GLU A 89 -43.53 -5.66 19.27
CA GLU A 89 -43.94 -4.35 18.75
C GLU A 89 -42.75 -3.49 18.27
N GLU A 90 -41.59 -3.61 18.92
CA GLU A 90 -40.38 -2.89 18.48
C GLU A 90 -39.90 -3.37 17.10
N SER A 91 -39.94 -4.67 16.85
CA SER A 91 -39.61 -5.27 15.55
C SER A 91 -40.60 -4.86 14.47
N LYS A 92 -41.90 -4.75 14.79
CA LYS A 92 -42.91 -4.23 13.86
C LYS A 92 -42.64 -2.77 13.51
N ALA A 93 -42.37 -1.93 14.51
CA ALA A 93 -42.07 -0.51 14.30
C ALA A 93 -40.80 -0.31 13.44
N PHE A 94 -39.76 -1.11 13.69
CA PHE A 94 -38.55 -1.16 12.86
C PHE A 94 -38.87 -1.52 11.40
N LEU A 95 -39.63 -2.59 11.16
CA LEU A 95 -39.97 -3.03 9.79
C LEU A 95 -40.84 -2.03 9.05
N GLU A 96 -41.82 -1.41 9.73
CA GLU A 96 -42.65 -0.35 9.14
C GLU A 96 -41.79 0.87 8.75
N LYS A 97 -40.90 1.31 9.64
CA LYS A 97 -39.94 2.40 9.36
C LYS A 97 -39.06 2.04 8.16
N LEU A 98 -38.55 0.82 8.10
CA LEU A 98 -37.67 0.33 7.04
C LEU A 98 -38.40 0.22 5.69
N LYS A 99 -39.56 -0.46 5.63
CA LYS A 99 -40.40 -0.62 4.43
C LYS A 99 -40.84 0.74 3.86
N LYS A 100 -41.05 1.73 4.73
CA LYS A 100 -41.40 3.10 4.31
C LYS A 100 -40.21 3.88 3.75
N ASN A 101 -39.10 3.91 4.47
CA ASN A 101 -38.02 4.86 4.18
C ASN A 101 -37.03 4.34 3.13
N TYR A 102 -36.77 3.03 3.09
CA TYR A 102 -35.79 2.45 2.17
C TYR A 102 -36.10 2.75 0.69
N PRO A 103 -37.34 2.54 0.18
CA PRO A 103 -37.64 2.83 -1.23
C PRO A 103 -37.50 4.32 -1.58
N ILE A 104 -37.75 5.22 -0.62
CA ILE A 104 -37.62 6.67 -0.80
C ILE A 104 -36.14 7.03 -0.96
N GLU A 105 -35.30 6.60 -0.02
CA GLU A 105 -33.86 6.88 -0.03
C GLU A 105 -33.14 6.20 -1.20
N ARG A 106 -33.60 5.02 -1.62
CA ARG A 106 -33.13 4.32 -2.82
C ARG A 106 -33.47 5.09 -4.10
N LYS A 107 -34.74 5.50 -4.26
CA LYS A 107 -35.19 6.29 -5.42
C LYS A 107 -34.45 7.62 -5.54
N LYS A 108 -34.26 8.31 -4.41
CA LYS A 108 -33.49 9.56 -4.35
C LYS A 108 -32.08 9.40 -4.92
N ARG A 109 -31.36 8.33 -4.53
CA ARG A 109 -29.98 8.09 -5.00
C ARG A 109 -29.91 7.64 -6.44
N ARG A 110 -30.89 6.85 -6.91
CA ARG A 110 -31.06 6.55 -8.33
C ARG A 110 -31.23 7.83 -9.15
N GLU A 111 -32.07 8.75 -8.68
CA GLU A 111 -32.28 10.06 -9.33
C GLU A 111 -31.02 10.94 -9.27
N MET A 112 -30.26 10.91 -8.19
CA MET A 112 -28.96 11.61 -8.10
C MET A 112 -27.94 11.12 -9.12
N LEU A 113 -27.97 9.83 -9.48
CA LEU A 113 -27.11 9.25 -10.51
C LEU A 113 -27.74 9.34 -11.91
N ASN A 114 -28.97 9.86 -12.04
CA ASN A 114 -29.70 9.92 -13.31
C ASN A 114 -29.69 8.59 -14.08
N LEU A 115 -29.92 7.48 -13.36
CA LEU A 115 -29.93 6.12 -13.93
C LEU A 115 -31.35 5.56 -14.01
N SER A 116 -31.57 4.67 -14.98
CA SER A 116 -32.75 3.81 -14.97
C SER A 116 -32.73 2.86 -13.77
N GLU A 117 -33.87 2.26 -13.47
CA GLU A 117 -33.99 1.27 -12.39
C GLU A 117 -33.13 0.03 -12.65
N GLU A 118 -33.03 -0.38 -13.91
CA GLU A 118 -32.22 -1.52 -14.34
C GLU A 118 -30.73 -1.24 -14.14
N GLU A 119 -30.24 -0.09 -14.62
CA GLU A 119 -28.84 0.32 -14.47
C GLU A 119 -28.44 0.51 -13.01
N PHE A 120 -29.29 1.15 -12.20
CA PHE A 120 -29.00 1.39 -10.79
C PHE A 120 -28.88 0.08 -10.00
N SER A 121 -29.73 -0.91 -10.33
CA SER A 121 -29.73 -2.24 -9.70
C SER A 121 -28.54 -3.10 -10.12
N GLN A 122 -27.84 -2.76 -11.21
CA GLN A 122 -26.61 -3.45 -11.64
C GLN A 122 -25.40 -3.06 -10.79
N ILE A 123 -25.45 -1.93 -10.08
CA ILE A 123 -24.34 -1.50 -9.22
C ILE A 123 -24.25 -2.42 -7.99
N GLU A 124 -23.11 -3.09 -7.82
CA GLU A 124 -22.99 -4.21 -6.86
C GLU A 124 -23.29 -3.83 -5.40
N PHE A 125 -22.90 -2.64 -4.95
CA PHE A 125 -23.22 -2.21 -3.58
C PHE A 125 -24.71 -1.89 -3.41
N ILE A 126 -25.41 -1.46 -4.47
CA ILE A 126 -26.86 -1.26 -4.46
C ILE A 126 -27.56 -2.61 -4.39
N ARG A 127 -27.15 -3.56 -5.23
CA ARG A 127 -27.66 -4.95 -5.18
C ARG A 127 -27.48 -5.57 -3.80
N SER A 128 -26.32 -5.35 -3.17
CA SER A 128 -26.05 -5.79 -1.81
C SER A 128 -26.95 -5.11 -0.77
N ALA A 129 -27.18 -3.80 -0.91
CA ALA A 129 -28.12 -3.07 -0.06
C ALA A 129 -29.56 -3.60 -0.22
N ASP A 130 -29.98 -3.90 -1.45
CA ASP A 130 -31.32 -4.42 -1.77
C ASP A 130 -31.53 -5.82 -1.15
N MET A 131 -30.51 -6.68 -1.24
CA MET A 131 -30.53 -7.99 -0.56
C MET A 131 -30.61 -7.85 0.96
N ASN A 132 -29.85 -6.92 1.55
CA ASN A 132 -29.92 -6.65 3.00
C ASN A 132 -31.31 -6.15 3.41
N PHE A 133 -31.94 -5.28 2.61
CA PHE A 133 -33.32 -4.85 2.85
C PHE A 133 -34.31 -6.02 2.76
N GLN A 134 -34.19 -6.87 1.73
CA GLN A 134 -35.04 -8.06 1.54
C GLN A 134 -34.89 -9.05 2.69
N HIS A 135 -33.68 -9.26 3.20
CA HIS A 135 -33.44 -10.15 4.34
C HIS A 135 -34.34 -9.84 5.55
N TYR A 136 -34.56 -8.56 5.85
CA TYR A 136 -35.42 -8.15 6.96
C TYR A 136 -36.91 -8.11 6.59
N THR A 137 -37.25 -7.81 5.34
CA THR A 137 -38.62 -7.47 4.93
C THR A 137 -39.39 -8.60 4.26
N ASP A 138 -38.72 -9.66 3.81
CA ASP A 138 -39.36 -10.86 3.24
C ASP A 138 -40.02 -11.69 4.35
N ASP A 139 -41.35 -11.84 4.24
CA ASP A 139 -42.19 -12.59 5.17
C ASP A 139 -41.87 -14.10 5.21
N ARG A 140 -40.94 -14.61 4.39
CA ARG A 140 -40.48 -16.01 4.39
C ARG A 140 -39.13 -16.21 5.07
N SER A 141 -38.28 -15.19 5.10
CA SER A 141 -36.89 -15.27 5.59
C SER A 141 -36.56 -14.25 6.67
N SER A 142 -37.52 -13.39 7.05
CA SER A 142 -37.29 -12.36 8.05
C SER A 142 -36.85 -13.00 9.37
N PRO A 143 -35.72 -12.57 9.95
CA PRO A 143 -35.21 -13.18 11.18
C PRO A 143 -36.12 -12.94 12.39
N PHE A 144 -37.06 -11.99 12.29
CA PHE A 144 -38.10 -11.72 13.29
C PHE A 144 -39.20 -12.80 13.34
N ILE A 145 -39.31 -13.65 12.33
CA ILE A 145 -40.32 -14.72 12.24
C ILE A 145 -39.95 -15.92 13.11
N ASP A 146 -38.65 -16.17 13.30
CA ASP A 146 -38.16 -17.26 14.14
C ASP A 146 -37.86 -16.84 15.59
N GLY A 147 -38.29 -15.62 15.97
CA GLY A 147 -38.15 -15.12 17.34
C GLY A 147 -36.76 -14.62 17.69
N THR A 148 -35.92 -14.32 16.70
CA THR A 148 -34.60 -13.73 16.91
C THR A 148 -34.76 -12.35 17.55
N ILE A 149 -34.24 -12.18 18.77
CA ILE A 149 -34.22 -10.90 19.46
C ILE A 149 -32.98 -10.15 18.99
N TYR A 150 -33.18 -9.04 18.29
CA TYR A 150 -32.11 -8.10 17.97
C TYR A 150 -32.00 -7.06 19.06
N THR A 151 -30.81 -6.92 19.64
CA THR A 151 -30.43 -5.72 20.37
C THR A 151 -30.05 -4.63 19.36
N ASP A 152 -30.51 -3.40 19.61
CA ASP A 152 -30.17 -2.20 18.81
C ASP A 152 -30.74 -2.14 17.38
N LEU A 153 -32.08 -2.12 17.27
CA LEU A 153 -32.79 -1.98 16.00
C LEU A 153 -32.57 -0.63 15.31
N ASP A 154 -32.26 0.43 16.07
CA ASP A 154 -31.96 1.74 15.50
C ASP A 154 -30.59 1.74 14.82
N GLU A 155 -29.54 1.18 15.45
CA GLU A 155 -28.24 0.99 14.80
C GLU A 155 -28.38 0.15 13.52
N ARG A 156 -29.16 -0.95 13.59
CA ARG A 156 -29.43 -1.79 12.42
C ARG A 156 -30.14 -1.04 11.30
N TYR A 157 -31.09 -0.18 11.63
CA TYR A 157 -31.79 0.65 10.65
C TYR A 157 -30.80 1.58 9.93
N GLU A 158 -29.93 2.25 10.69
CA GLU A 158 -28.91 3.13 10.12
C GLU A 158 -27.91 2.36 9.25
N GLU A 159 -27.49 1.16 9.64
CA GLU A 159 -26.63 0.28 8.83
C GLU A 159 -27.25 -0.04 7.47
N ILE A 160 -28.55 -0.42 7.45
CA ILE A 160 -29.25 -0.72 6.19
C ILE A 160 -29.37 0.53 5.31
N MET A 161 -29.63 1.70 5.88
CA MET A 161 -29.66 2.96 5.13
C MET A 161 -28.26 3.35 4.63
N ASN A 162 -27.22 3.14 5.44
CA ASN A 162 -25.84 3.43 5.09
C ASN A 162 -25.37 2.60 3.91
N ASN A 163 -25.84 1.36 3.75
CA ASN A 163 -25.52 0.52 2.59
C ASN A 163 -25.88 1.18 1.25
N LEU A 164 -26.89 2.04 1.20
CA LEU A 164 -27.27 2.78 -0.01
C LEU A 164 -26.40 4.00 -0.29
N LYS A 165 -25.67 4.55 0.69
CA LYS A 165 -24.91 5.80 0.54
C LYS A 165 -23.95 5.75 -0.64
N LEU A 166 -24.01 6.80 -1.47
CA LEU A 166 -23.10 6.98 -2.59
C LEU A 166 -21.71 7.43 -2.10
N PRO A 167 -20.62 7.12 -2.83
CA PRO A 167 -19.28 7.59 -2.50
C PRO A 167 -19.20 9.10 -2.27
N SER A 168 -19.87 9.89 -3.11
CA SER A 168 -19.93 11.35 -2.95
C SER A 168 -20.62 11.83 -1.67
N GLU A 169 -21.62 11.08 -1.16
CA GLU A 169 -22.26 11.39 0.12
C GLU A 169 -21.31 11.07 1.28
N MET A 170 -20.60 9.93 1.21
CA MET A 170 -19.61 9.53 2.21
C MET A 170 -18.50 10.59 2.37
N VAL A 171 -17.98 11.11 1.25
CA VAL A 171 -16.97 12.18 1.25
C VAL A 171 -17.51 13.46 1.90
N LYS A 172 -18.77 13.83 1.62
CA LYS A 172 -19.42 15.01 2.23
C LYS A 172 -19.60 14.85 3.73
N GLU A 173 -19.95 13.65 4.20
CA GLU A 173 -20.08 13.36 5.63
C GLU A 173 -18.75 13.47 6.36
N ILE A 174 -17.65 13.01 5.76
CA ILE A 174 -16.31 13.24 6.32
C ILE A 174 -15.99 14.73 6.40
N HIS A 175 -16.32 15.50 5.37
CA HIS A 175 -16.06 16.94 5.37
C HIS A 175 -16.82 17.69 6.47
N GLN A 176 -18.07 17.31 6.72
CA GLN A 176 -18.98 18.00 7.67
C GLN A 176 -18.95 17.39 9.08
N GLY A 177 -18.39 16.19 9.23
CA GLY A 177 -18.44 15.40 10.45
C GLY A 177 -17.42 15.78 11.51
N LYS A 178 -17.34 14.94 12.54
CA LYS A 178 -16.27 14.99 13.55
C LYS A 178 -15.00 14.34 12.98
N LYS A 179 -13.86 14.69 13.57
CA LYS A 179 -12.60 13.94 13.34
C LYS A 179 -12.77 12.48 13.76
N LEU A 180 -12.52 11.57 12.83
CA LEU A 180 -12.56 10.13 13.04
C LEU A 180 -11.29 9.65 13.75
N ASN A 181 -11.47 8.69 14.65
CA ASN A 181 -10.34 7.96 15.22
C ASN A 181 -9.78 6.93 14.21
N LYS A 182 -8.72 6.19 14.59
CA LYS A 182 -8.09 5.19 13.71
C LYS A 182 -9.08 4.10 13.25
N ALA A 183 -9.85 3.53 14.17
CA ALA A 183 -10.82 2.47 13.87
C ALA A 183 -11.92 2.95 12.92
N GLU A 184 -12.50 4.11 13.23
CA GLU A 184 -13.53 4.76 12.41
C GLU A 184 -12.98 5.08 11.01
N THR A 185 -11.72 5.54 10.91
CA THR A 185 -11.05 5.85 9.63
C THR A 185 -10.87 4.61 8.78
N VAL A 186 -10.39 3.50 9.35
CA VAL A 186 -10.19 2.24 8.61
C VAL A 186 -11.52 1.67 8.12
N SER A 187 -12.54 1.67 8.98
CA SER A 187 -13.89 1.23 8.60
C SER A 187 -14.44 2.05 7.43
N PHE A 188 -14.33 3.39 7.53
CA PHE A 188 -14.73 4.30 6.47
C PHE A 188 -14.01 4.02 5.15
N LEU A 189 -12.68 3.86 5.17
CA LEU A 189 -11.88 3.64 3.98
C LEU A 189 -12.24 2.33 3.27
N ASN A 190 -12.44 1.26 4.04
CA ASN A 190 -12.86 -0.04 3.49
C ASN A 190 -14.23 0.05 2.80
N GLU A 191 -15.21 0.68 3.45
CA GLU A 191 -16.54 0.85 2.88
C GLU A 191 -16.52 1.78 1.65
N TYR A 192 -15.80 2.91 1.74
CA TYR A 192 -15.66 3.88 0.65
C TYR A 192 -15.00 3.23 -0.56
N TYR A 193 -13.90 2.51 -0.35
CA TYR A 193 -13.15 1.82 -1.38
C TYR A 193 -13.97 0.73 -2.08
N LEU A 194 -14.72 -0.07 -1.33
CA LEU A 194 -15.64 -1.06 -1.89
C LEU A 194 -16.69 -0.38 -2.80
N LYS A 195 -17.35 0.66 -2.31
CA LYS A 195 -18.44 1.33 -3.03
C LYS A 195 -17.94 2.07 -4.27
N ILE A 196 -16.84 2.81 -4.17
CA ILE A 196 -16.28 3.54 -5.31
C ILE A 196 -15.80 2.57 -6.40
N ASN A 197 -15.26 1.40 -6.03
CA ASN A 197 -14.87 0.39 -6.99
C ASN A 197 -16.04 -0.32 -7.64
N ASN A 198 -17.09 -0.65 -6.88
CA ASN A 198 -18.31 -1.21 -7.44
C ASN A 198 -18.93 -0.23 -8.46
N PHE A 199 -18.90 1.07 -8.16
CA PHE A 199 -19.33 2.10 -9.12
C PHE A 199 -18.38 2.24 -10.31
N ARG A 200 -17.06 2.15 -10.09
CA ARG A 200 -16.04 2.16 -11.15
C ARG A 200 -16.21 0.99 -12.12
N THR A 201 -16.50 -0.21 -11.61
CA THR A 201 -16.78 -1.38 -12.44
C THR A 201 -17.98 -1.13 -13.34
N TYR A 202 -19.10 -0.69 -12.78
CA TYR A 202 -20.29 -0.31 -13.56
C TYR A 202 -19.94 0.74 -14.63
N ALA A 203 -19.24 1.81 -14.25
CA ALA A 203 -18.89 2.89 -15.17
C ALA A 203 -17.97 2.41 -16.31
N ASN A 204 -17.05 1.49 -16.04
CA ASN A 204 -16.15 0.91 -17.04
C ASN A 204 -16.84 -0.11 -17.95
N GLU A 205 -17.79 -0.88 -17.42
CA GLU A 205 -18.65 -1.74 -18.23
C GLU A 205 -19.47 -0.91 -19.21
N LYS A 206 -20.06 0.20 -18.74
CA LYS A 206 -20.77 1.15 -19.60
C LYS A 206 -19.86 1.86 -20.59
N LEU A 207 -18.66 2.26 -20.19
CA LEU A 207 -17.66 2.85 -21.09
C LEU A 207 -17.34 1.95 -22.29
N ASN A 208 -17.30 0.63 -22.09
CA ASN A 208 -17.01 -0.32 -23.18
C ASN A 208 -18.06 -0.26 -24.31
N GLU A 209 -19.30 0.10 -24.01
CA GLU A 209 -20.37 0.28 -25.01
C GLU A 209 -20.04 1.45 -25.97
N TYR A 210 -19.23 2.42 -25.54
CA TYR A 210 -18.88 3.62 -26.30
C TYR A 210 -17.47 3.61 -26.90
N LYS A 211 -16.63 2.60 -26.61
CA LYS A 211 -15.21 2.61 -27.05
C LYS A 211 -15.04 2.70 -28.57
N GLU A 212 -15.92 2.07 -29.33
CA GLU A 212 -15.91 2.13 -30.80
C GLU A 212 -16.22 3.56 -31.29
N GLU A 213 -17.26 4.19 -30.76
CA GLU A 213 -17.63 5.57 -31.13
C GLU A 213 -16.55 6.57 -30.74
N LEU A 214 -15.93 6.39 -29.56
CA LEU A 214 -14.85 7.26 -29.09
C LEU A 214 -13.53 7.08 -29.87
N SER A 215 -13.41 6.03 -30.69
CA SER A 215 -12.18 5.76 -31.46
C SER A 215 -11.83 6.86 -32.46
N ILE A 216 -12.80 7.70 -32.84
CA ILE A 216 -12.57 8.87 -33.70
C ILE A 216 -11.67 9.93 -33.06
N TYR A 217 -11.57 9.93 -31.72
CA TYR A 217 -10.73 10.85 -30.95
C TYR A 217 -9.31 10.28 -30.72
N LYS A 218 -8.89 9.31 -31.54
CA LYS A 218 -7.52 8.81 -31.56
C LYS A 218 -6.63 9.69 -32.43
N VAL A 219 -5.55 10.19 -31.85
CA VAL A 219 -4.47 10.90 -32.55
C VAL A 219 -3.31 9.93 -32.72
N GLU A 220 -2.89 9.70 -33.96
CA GLU A 220 -1.82 8.74 -34.29
C GLU A 220 -2.05 7.32 -33.71
N GLY A 221 -3.31 6.89 -33.64
CA GLY A 221 -3.71 5.58 -33.12
C GLY A 221 -3.93 5.50 -31.60
N HIS A 222 -3.73 6.61 -30.88
CA HIS A 222 -3.83 6.69 -29.42
C HIS A 222 -4.95 7.64 -29.00
N TYR A 223 -5.78 7.26 -28.04
CA TYR A 223 -6.81 8.13 -27.48
C TYR A 223 -6.19 9.41 -26.93
N SER A 224 -6.91 10.53 -27.08
CA SER A 224 -6.56 11.81 -26.47
C SER A 224 -7.71 12.30 -25.59
N ILE A 225 -7.46 12.43 -24.29
CA ILE A 225 -8.46 13.00 -23.35
C ILE A 225 -8.80 14.43 -23.76
N ASN A 226 -7.82 15.21 -24.23
CA ASN A 226 -8.05 16.58 -24.65
C ASN A 226 -9.01 16.63 -25.85
N GLU A 227 -8.82 15.77 -26.86
CA GLU A 227 -9.73 15.70 -28.01
C GLU A 227 -11.16 15.32 -27.59
N ILE A 228 -11.30 14.36 -26.67
CA ILE A 228 -12.61 13.95 -26.14
C ILE A 228 -13.27 15.14 -25.41
N ILE A 229 -12.52 15.89 -24.60
CA ILE A 229 -13.05 17.02 -23.83
C ILE A 229 -13.41 18.20 -24.75
N GLU A 230 -12.55 18.56 -25.70
CA GLU A 230 -12.80 19.67 -26.63
C GLU A 230 -14.02 19.43 -27.53
N ASN A 231 -14.35 18.16 -27.77
CA ASN A 231 -15.51 17.75 -28.57
C ASN A 231 -16.73 17.35 -27.72
N GLU A 232 -16.79 17.74 -26.45
CA GLU A 232 -17.89 17.40 -25.53
C GLU A 232 -19.31 17.63 -26.10
N PRO A 233 -19.61 18.72 -26.84
CA PRO A 233 -20.94 18.94 -27.43
C PRO A 233 -21.36 17.89 -28.48
N PHE A 234 -20.42 17.10 -29.00
CA PHE A 234 -20.64 16.10 -30.04
C PHE A 234 -20.60 14.66 -29.50
N LEU A 235 -20.29 14.49 -28.22
CA LEU A 235 -20.28 13.18 -27.58
C LEU A 235 -21.72 12.66 -27.39
N PRO A 236 -21.92 11.33 -27.38
CA PRO A 236 -23.21 10.73 -27.04
C PRO A 236 -23.72 11.25 -25.68
N GLU A 237 -25.00 11.62 -25.63
CA GLU A 237 -25.61 12.20 -24.42
C GLU A 237 -25.47 11.26 -23.21
N GLU A 238 -25.70 9.97 -23.41
CA GLU A 238 -25.59 8.94 -22.37
C GLU A 238 -24.13 8.80 -21.88
N PHE A 239 -23.14 8.93 -22.77
CA PHE A 239 -21.73 8.93 -22.38
C PHE A 239 -21.34 10.19 -21.59
N ASN A 240 -21.83 11.36 -22.00
CA ASN A 240 -21.62 12.60 -21.25
C ASN A 240 -22.27 12.52 -19.86
N ASN A 241 -23.48 11.97 -19.77
CA ASN A 241 -24.13 11.70 -18.49
C ASN A 241 -23.27 10.76 -17.63
N LEU A 242 -22.77 9.66 -18.21
CA LEU A 242 -21.86 8.73 -17.52
C LEU A 242 -20.61 9.42 -16.98
N ARG A 243 -19.95 10.25 -17.80
CA ARG A 243 -18.77 11.03 -17.38
C ARG A 243 -19.10 11.97 -16.23
N TYR A 244 -20.24 12.67 -16.30
CA TYR A 244 -20.69 13.61 -15.28
C TYR A 244 -20.96 12.90 -13.95
N ILE A 245 -21.69 11.78 -13.96
CA ILE A 245 -22.00 11.04 -12.73
C ILE A 245 -20.74 10.40 -12.13
N ALA A 246 -19.84 9.88 -12.98
CA ALA A 246 -18.54 9.35 -12.56
C ALA A 246 -17.69 10.41 -11.89
N HIS A 247 -17.57 11.58 -12.51
CA HIS A 247 -16.87 12.72 -11.94
C HIS A 247 -17.43 13.10 -10.56
N ASN A 248 -18.75 13.16 -10.42
CA ASN A 248 -19.38 13.51 -9.15
C ASN A 248 -19.17 12.47 -8.05
N GLN A 249 -18.90 11.21 -8.39
CA GLN A 249 -18.54 10.17 -7.42
C GLN A 249 -17.02 10.12 -7.11
N GLY A 250 -16.19 10.92 -7.77
CA GLY A 250 -14.74 10.93 -7.58
C GLY A 250 -13.96 10.06 -8.58
N LEU A 251 -14.56 9.76 -9.73
CA LEU A 251 -13.90 9.05 -10.83
C LEU A 251 -13.62 9.98 -12.00
N GLN A 252 -12.45 9.86 -12.64
CA GLN A 252 -12.14 10.58 -13.88
C GLN A 252 -11.81 9.60 -15.00
N LEU A 253 -12.24 9.94 -16.22
CA LEU A 253 -11.80 9.27 -17.43
C LEU A 253 -10.30 9.51 -17.64
N LYS A 254 -9.52 8.44 -17.75
CA LYS A 254 -8.08 8.45 -17.97
C LYS A 254 -7.74 7.54 -19.16
N ILE A 255 -6.57 7.79 -19.72
CA ILE A 255 -5.93 6.91 -20.70
C ILE A 255 -5.11 5.85 -19.96
N MET A 256 -5.09 4.64 -20.50
CA MET A 256 -4.17 3.56 -20.12
C MET A 256 -3.39 3.07 -21.35
N GLU A 257 -2.34 2.29 -21.10
CA GLU A 257 -1.58 1.57 -22.14
C GLU A 257 -1.00 2.52 -23.20
N ASP A 258 -0.32 3.58 -22.77
CA ASP A 258 0.25 4.61 -23.66
C ASP A 258 -0.73 5.25 -24.65
N GLY A 259 -2.04 5.20 -24.37
CA GLY A 259 -3.07 5.73 -25.29
C GLY A 259 -3.97 4.68 -25.91
N ILE A 260 -3.75 3.39 -25.68
CA ILE A 260 -4.51 2.34 -26.37
C ILE A 260 -5.93 2.21 -25.81
N ASP A 261 -6.11 2.42 -24.50
CA ASP A 261 -7.39 2.22 -23.83
C ASP A 261 -7.87 3.41 -22.98
N LEU A 262 -9.17 3.46 -22.74
CA LEU A 262 -9.85 4.41 -21.86
C LEU A 262 -10.45 3.69 -20.66
N THR A 263 -10.35 4.32 -19.48
CA THR A 263 -10.94 3.80 -18.25
C THR A 263 -11.29 4.92 -17.28
N PHE A 264 -12.34 4.72 -16.48
CA PHE A 264 -12.59 5.51 -15.29
C PHE A 264 -11.71 5.03 -14.14
N ARG A 265 -10.97 5.96 -13.53
CA ARG A 265 -10.10 5.73 -12.37
C ARG A 265 -10.47 6.66 -11.24
N ILE A 266 -10.16 6.23 -10.02
CA ILE A 266 -10.31 7.08 -8.84
C ILE A 266 -9.38 8.28 -9.00
N ASP A 267 -9.92 9.48 -8.86
CA ASP A 267 -9.16 10.71 -8.89
C ASP A 267 -9.41 11.51 -7.61
N LEU A 268 -8.46 11.43 -6.67
CA LEU A 268 -8.62 12.07 -5.37
C LEU A 268 -8.53 13.60 -5.43
N THR A 269 -8.14 14.20 -6.57
CA THR A 269 -8.25 15.65 -6.76
C THR A 269 -9.71 16.11 -6.83
N LEU A 270 -10.64 15.20 -7.13
CA LEU A 270 -12.08 15.44 -7.11
C LEU A 270 -12.68 15.30 -5.70
N THR A 271 -11.93 14.67 -4.78
CA THR A 271 -12.30 14.49 -3.38
C THR A 271 -11.20 14.99 -2.43
N PRO A 272 -10.76 16.25 -2.56
CA PRO A 272 -9.60 16.76 -1.80
C PRO A 272 -9.87 16.79 -0.30
N THR A 273 -11.15 16.83 0.09
CA THR A 273 -11.59 16.75 1.48
C THR A 273 -11.26 15.44 2.17
N LEU A 274 -10.90 14.37 1.44
CA LEU A 274 -10.40 13.15 2.07
C LEU A 274 -9.00 13.36 2.67
N PHE A 275 -8.14 14.16 2.02
CA PHE A 275 -6.81 14.51 2.54
C PHE A 275 -6.82 15.68 3.52
N SER A 276 -7.66 16.70 3.27
CA SER A 276 -7.75 17.88 4.13
C SER A 276 -8.78 17.75 5.26
N GLY A 277 -9.36 16.56 5.43
CA GLY A 277 -10.57 16.37 6.20
C GLY A 277 -10.37 15.84 7.61
N ASN A 278 -11.42 15.17 8.05
CA ASN A 278 -11.58 14.63 9.40
C ASN A 278 -11.03 13.21 9.55
N LEU A 279 -10.28 12.69 8.58
CA LEU A 279 -9.68 11.36 8.69
C LEU A 279 -8.45 11.38 9.59
N ASN A 280 -8.13 10.23 10.19
CA ASN A 280 -6.85 10.03 10.84
C ASN A 280 -5.73 9.97 9.78
N SER A 281 -4.51 10.40 10.12
CA SER A 281 -3.35 10.42 9.21
C SER A 281 -2.97 9.05 8.64
N ILE A 282 -3.43 7.97 9.26
CA ILE A 282 -3.29 6.62 8.71
C ILE A 282 -3.97 6.47 7.33
N ALA A 283 -4.93 7.33 6.99
CA ALA A 283 -5.61 7.29 5.70
C ALA A 283 -4.69 7.58 4.52
N ASP A 284 -3.59 8.33 4.72
CA ASP A 284 -2.78 8.86 3.62
C ASP A 284 -2.21 7.74 2.73
N GLY A 285 -1.68 6.67 3.34
CA GLY A 285 -1.16 5.52 2.60
C GLY A 285 -2.23 4.77 1.82
N TYR A 286 -3.40 4.57 2.45
CA TYR A 286 -4.51 3.88 1.81
C TYR A 286 -5.11 4.68 0.64
N LEU A 287 -5.33 5.98 0.83
CA LEU A 287 -5.82 6.87 -0.21
C LEU A 287 -4.83 6.94 -1.39
N GLN A 288 -3.53 7.04 -1.14
CA GLN A 288 -2.55 7.01 -2.22
C GLN A 288 -2.56 5.69 -2.98
N MET A 289 -2.67 4.55 -2.30
CA MET A 289 -2.86 3.26 -2.96
C MET A 289 -4.10 3.27 -3.87
N MET A 290 -5.23 3.79 -3.38
CA MET A 290 -6.47 3.89 -4.17
C MET A 290 -6.31 4.74 -5.43
N ALA A 291 -5.58 5.85 -5.35
CA ALA A 291 -5.37 6.75 -6.48
C ALA A 291 -4.43 6.17 -7.54
N PHE A 292 -3.45 5.37 -7.12
CA PHE A 292 -2.44 4.82 -8.01
C PHE A 292 -2.80 3.44 -8.55
N GLU A 293 -3.77 2.73 -8.00
CA GLU A 293 -4.13 1.43 -8.59
C GLU A 293 -4.82 1.53 -9.97
N PRO A 294 -4.55 0.60 -10.90
CA PRO A 294 -3.50 -0.41 -10.83
C PRO A 294 -2.11 0.22 -10.99
N PHE A 295 -1.11 -0.33 -10.30
CA PHE A 295 0.28 0.14 -10.38
C PHE A 295 1.01 -0.37 -11.62
N THR A 296 0.57 -1.51 -12.14
CA THR A 296 1.14 -2.15 -13.32
C THR A 296 0.10 -2.51 -14.35
N TYR A 297 0.53 -2.54 -15.60
CA TYR A 297 -0.22 -3.07 -16.73
C TYR A 297 0.72 -3.85 -17.63
N ALA A 298 0.32 -5.06 -18.03
CA ALA A 298 1.15 -5.94 -18.87
C ALA A 298 2.62 -6.09 -18.36
N TRP A 299 2.80 -6.14 -17.03
CA TRP A 299 4.09 -6.21 -16.34
C TRP A 299 4.95 -4.93 -16.42
N GLU A 300 4.38 -3.80 -16.85
CA GLU A 300 5.00 -2.48 -16.86
C GLU A 300 4.44 -1.59 -15.77
N LEU A 301 5.26 -0.69 -15.21
CA LEU A 301 4.80 0.35 -14.28
C LEU A 301 3.99 1.40 -15.03
N ILE A 302 2.80 1.71 -14.54
CA ILE A 302 1.94 2.76 -15.13
C ILE A 302 2.47 4.15 -14.80
N PHE A 303 3.14 4.30 -13.66
CA PHE A 303 3.60 5.58 -13.14
C PHE A 303 5.13 5.66 -13.14
N PRO A 304 5.69 6.88 -13.18
CA PRO A 304 7.14 7.08 -13.02
C PRO A 304 7.66 6.43 -11.73
N MET A 305 8.92 5.97 -11.76
CA MET A 305 9.51 5.25 -10.62
C MET A 305 9.54 6.09 -9.34
N ASN A 306 9.83 7.40 -9.43
CA ASN A 306 9.87 8.28 -8.26
C ASN A 306 8.50 8.43 -7.61
N ASP A 307 7.45 8.66 -8.40
CA ASP A 307 6.07 8.75 -7.90
C ASP A 307 5.63 7.42 -7.28
N THR A 308 5.98 6.32 -7.95
CA THR A 308 5.71 4.96 -7.48
C THR A 308 6.40 4.68 -6.15
N PHE A 309 7.65 5.12 -5.97
CA PHE A 309 8.38 4.97 -4.71
C PHE A 309 7.74 5.77 -3.56
N VAL A 310 7.29 7.00 -3.82
CA VAL A 310 6.58 7.81 -2.81
C VAL A 310 5.35 7.06 -2.31
N VAL A 311 4.56 6.48 -3.23
CA VAL A 311 3.38 5.70 -2.86
C VAL A 311 3.76 4.43 -2.14
N LEU A 312 4.80 3.71 -2.59
CA LEU A 312 5.31 2.51 -1.91
C LEU A 312 5.68 2.78 -0.45
N LYS A 313 6.37 3.90 -0.17
CA LYS A 313 6.70 4.33 1.19
C LYS A 313 5.46 4.63 2.02
N ASN A 314 4.42 5.21 1.43
CA ASN A 314 3.18 5.49 2.14
C ASN A 314 2.34 4.22 2.39
N MET A 315 2.39 3.24 1.47
CA MET A 315 1.86 1.89 1.70
C MET A 315 2.59 1.21 2.86
N GLU A 316 3.92 1.31 2.92
CA GLU A 316 4.72 0.79 4.03
C GLU A 316 4.30 1.40 5.38
N ASN A 317 4.22 2.73 5.45
CA ASN A 317 3.82 3.42 6.68
C ASN A 317 2.42 2.97 7.18
N TYR A 318 1.50 2.69 6.25
CA TYR A 318 0.18 2.15 6.59
C TYR A 318 0.28 0.73 7.17
N LEU A 319 1.02 -0.15 6.48
CA LEU A 319 1.19 -1.55 6.86
C LEU A 319 1.95 -1.74 8.18
N LEU A 320 2.88 -0.83 8.50
CA LEU A 320 3.67 -0.84 9.72
C LEU A 320 3.01 -0.12 10.91
N ASP A 321 1.83 0.47 10.74
CA ASP A 321 1.12 1.06 11.88
C ASP A 321 0.59 -0.05 12.81
N ASP A 322 0.90 0.08 14.11
CA ASP A 322 0.52 -0.91 15.13
C ASP A 322 -0.98 -1.24 15.13
N TYR A 323 -1.85 -0.27 14.86
CA TYR A 323 -3.29 -0.51 14.85
C TYR A 323 -3.69 -1.38 13.65
N ILE A 324 -3.13 -1.11 12.47
CA ILE A 324 -3.39 -1.89 11.26
C ILE A 324 -2.85 -3.29 11.45
N ASN A 325 -1.55 -3.41 11.75
CA ASN A 325 -0.91 -4.71 11.91
C ASN A 325 -1.63 -5.63 12.90
N ASN A 326 -2.08 -5.11 14.04
CA ASN A 326 -2.71 -5.93 15.08
C ASN A 326 -4.21 -6.21 14.85
N ASN A 327 -4.92 -5.39 14.06
CA ASN A 327 -6.38 -5.49 13.95
C ASN A 327 -6.88 -5.74 12.52
N PHE A 328 -6.04 -5.55 11.50
CA PHE A 328 -6.41 -5.62 10.09
C PHE A 328 -5.30 -6.28 9.26
N GLY A 329 -5.62 -7.43 8.66
CA GLY A 329 -4.81 -8.02 7.59
C GLY A 329 -5.25 -7.43 6.25
N ASP A 330 -4.51 -6.46 5.72
CA ASP A 330 -4.78 -5.88 4.40
C ASP A 330 -3.96 -6.58 3.31
N SER A 331 -4.38 -7.80 2.96
CA SER A 331 -3.69 -8.64 1.97
C SER A 331 -3.58 -7.99 0.60
N LYS A 332 -4.50 -7.07 0.25
CA LYS A 332 -4.46 -6.35 -1.01
C LYS A 332 -3.34 -5.31 -1.00
N MET A 333 -3.24 -4.51 0.06
CA MET A 333 -2.15 -3.56 0.25
C MET A 333 -0.80 -4.28 0.29
N GLU A 334 -0.69 -5.40 1.00
CA GLU A 334 0.53 -6.22 1.06
C GLU A 334 0.95 -6.75 -0.31
N SER A 335 -0.02 -7.22 -1.11
CA SER A 335 0.23 -7.69 -2.47
C SER A 335 0.71 -6.58 -3.40
N TYR A 336 0.12 -5.38 -3.31
CA TYR A 336 0.59 -4.21 -4.07
C TYR A 336 1.96 -3.74 -3.61
N TYR A 337 2.21 -3.62 -2.30
CA TYR A 337 3.52 -3.26 -1.74
C TYR A 337 4.61 -4.21 -2.27
N THR A 338 4.37 -5.51 -2.16
CA THR A 338 5.29 -6.56 -2.60
C THR A 338 5.55 -6.50 -4.10
N SER A 339 4.48 -6.34 -4.89
CA SER A 339 4.58 -6.26 -6.34
C SER A 339 5.36 -5.03 -6.80
N VAL A 340 4.97 -3.86 -6.29
CA VAL A 340 5.56 -2.57 -6.66
C VAL A 340 7.03 -2.51 -6.25
N PHE A 341 7.35 -2.93 -5.03
CA PHE A 341 8.75 -2.99 -4.59
C PHE A 341 9.57 -3.88 -5.52
N TYR A 342 9.06 -5.07 -5.88
CA TYR A 342 9.76 -5.93 -6.83
C TYR A 342 10.07 -5.25 -8.16
N PHE A 343 9.09 -4.56 -8.77
CA PHE A 343 9.31 -3.87 -10.04
C PHE A 343 10.31 -2.70 -9.94
N LEU A 344 10.35 -1.99 -8.81
CA LEU A 344 11.36 -0.93 -8.59
C LEU A 344 12.78 -1.50 -8.46
N VAL A 345 12.93 -2.77 -8.09
CA VAL A 345 14.25 -3.43 -7.95
C VAL A 345 14.64 -4.23 -9.19
N LYS A 346 13.72 -4.97 -9.79
CA LYS A 346 14.01 -5.85 -10.95
C LYS A 346 13.78 -5.17 -12.29
N GLY A 347 13.17 -3.98 -12.28
CA GLY A 347 12.74 -3.28 -13.46
C GLY A 347 11.63 -4.01 -14.19
N THR A 348 11.28 -3.48 -15.36
CA THR A 348 10.26 -4.03 -16.25
C THR A 348 10.88 -4.29 -17.63
N LYS A 349 10.09 -4.77 -18.58
CA LYS A 349 10.59 -5.06 -19.93
C LYS A 349 10.91 -3.78 -20.69
N GLU A 350 10.01 -2.79 -20.64
CA GLU A 350 10.20 -1.50 -21.31
C GLU A 350 11.12 -0.56 -20.49
N ASN A 351 11.22 -0.77 -19.18
CA ASN A 351 12.22 -0.13 -18.34
C ASN A 351 13.17 -1.15 -17.70
N PRO A 352 14.16 -1.68 -18.44
CA PRO A 352 15.12 -2.64 -17.90
C PRO A 352 16.11 -1.94 -16.96
N VAL A 353 16.56 -2.66 -15.92
CA VAL A 353 17.57 -2.17 -14.96
C VAL A 353 18.91 -1.86 -15.64
N PHE A 354 19.32 -2.67 -16.60
CA PHE A 354 20.62 -2.55 -17.27
C PHE A 354 20.52 -1.78 -18.58
N ASP A 355 21.56 -1.00 -18.86
CA ASP A 355 21.78 -0.39 -20.16
C ASP A 355 22.30 -1.43 -21.18
N LYS A 356 22.53 -0.99 -22.42
CA LYS A 356 23.06 -1.84 -23.50
C LYS A 356 24.47 -2.39 -23.24
N LYS A 357 25.20 -1.86 -22.24
CA LYS A 357 26.53 -2.30 -21.84
C LYS A 357 26.48 -3.29 -20.66
N GLY A 358 25.29 -3.63 -20.16
CA GLY A 358 25.12 -4.49 -18.99
C GLY A 358 25.44 -3.78 -17.67
N ILE A 359 25.35 -2.45 -17.67
CA ILE A 359 25.60 -1.61 -16.51
C ILE A 359 24.26 -1.11 -15.98
N VAL A 360 24.02 -1.16 -14.66
CA VAL A 360 22.77 -0.64 -14.05
C VAL A 360 22.60 0.83 -14.42
N LYS A 361 21.44 1.25 -14.92
CA LYS A 361 21.16 2.66 -15.29
C LYS A 361 21.14 3.57 -14.07
N ASP A 362 21.55 4.83 -14.23
CA ASP A 362 21.71 5.78 -13.11
C ASP A 362 20.41 6.02 -12.33
N GLU A 363 19.27 6.11 -13.00
CA GLU A 363 17.94 6.22 -12.39
C GLU A 363 17.63 5.12 -11.36
N TYR A 364 18.07 3.88 -11.59
CA TYR A 364 17.93 2.79 -10.61
C TYR A 364 18.92 2.93 -9.45
N ARG A 365 20.15 3.37 -9.73
CA ARG A 365 21.17 3.57 -8.69
C ARG A 365 20.74 4.65 -7.70
N GLU A 366 20.25 5.75 -8.22
CA GLU A 366 19.75 6.88 -7.42
C GLU A 366 18.56 6.44 -6.58
N LEU A 367 17.58 5.76 -7.20
CA LEU A 367 16.42 5.24 -6.49
C LEU A 367 16.81 4.25 -5.38
N TRP A 368 17.64 3.25 -5.67
CA TRP A 368 18.02 2.25 -4.67
C TRP A 368 18.81 2.86 -3.51
N ARG A 369 19.71 3.82 -3.78
CA ARG A 369 20.39 4.56 -2.71
C ARG A 369 19.41 5.34 -1.85
N LEU A 370 18.44 6.02 -2.46
CA LEU A 370 17.40 6.72 -1.72
C LEU A 370 16.58 5.76 -0.84
N MET A 371 16.23 4.58 -1.37
CA MET A 371 15.53 3.54 -0.64
C MET A 371 16.36 2.99 0.54
N THR A 372 17.69 2.91 0.41
CA THR A 372 18.54 2.45 1.52
C THR A 372 18.64 3.46 2.68
N GLN A 373 18.27 4.72 2.44
CA GLN A 373 18.31 5.80 3.44
C GLN A 373 17.01 5.91 4.25
N THR A 374 16.06 5.00 4.08
CA THR A 374 14.83 5.01 4.88
C THR A 374 15.08 4.47 6.29
N ASN A 375 14.57 5.19 7.29
CA ASN A 375 14.80 4.87 8.70
C ASN A 375 13.68 4.01 9.31
N GLY A 376 13.90 3.56 10.54
CA GLY A 376 12.90 2.84 11.33
C GLY A 376 12.86 1.35 10.98
N ASN A 377 11.67 0.75 11.06
CA ASN A 377 11.47 -0.67 10.78
C ASN A 377 11.25 -0.97 9.28
N SER A 378 11.68 -0.08 8.38
CA SER A 378 11.48 -0.25 6.93
C SER A 378 12.21 -1.49 6.39
N PRO A 379 11.56 -2.35 5.60
CA PRO A 379 12.21 -3.42 4.85
C PRO A 379 13.25 -2.96 3.82
N PHE A 380 13.18 -1.72 3.31
CA PHE A 380 14.01 -1.32 2.16
C PHE A 380 15.50 -1.48 2.37
N PRO A 381 16.12 -0.97 3.45
CA PRO A 381 17.57 -1.04 3.58
C PRO A 381 18.03 -2.49 3.84
N TYR A 382 17.21 -3.29 4.51
CA TYR A 382 17.46 -4.72 4.76
C TYR A 382 17.59 -5.55 3.49
N LEU A 383 16.84 -5.18 2.46
CA LEU A 383 16.88 -5.86 1.17
C LEU A 383 17.86 -5.23 0.18
N LEU A 384 18.06 -3.91 0.22
CA LEU A 384 18.78 -3.19 -0.81
C LEU A 384 20.25 -2.91 -0.51
N ILE A 385 20.65 -2.76 0.76
CA ILE A 385 22.06 -2.52 1.10
C ILE A 385 22.99 -3.63 0.54
N PRO A 386 22.67 -4.93 0.68
CA PRO A 386 23.49 -6.00 0.11
C PRO A 386 23.63 -5.88 -1.40
N ILE A 387 22.51 -5.64 -2.08
CA ILE A 387 22.42 -5.46 -3.54
C ILE A 387 23.29 -4.29 -4.00
N VAL A 388 23.10 -3.12 -3.40
CA VAL A 388 23.83 -1.90 -3.76
C VAL A 388 25.34 -2.09 -3.51
N ASN A 389 25.73 -2.65 -2.38
CA ASN A 389 27.14 -2.89 -2.06
C ASN A 389 27.83 -3.82 -3.06
N GLU A 390 27.17 -4.89 -3.51
CA GLU A 390 27.73 -5.77 -4.54
C GLU A 390 27.85 -5.09 -5.91
N PHE A 391 26.83 -4.33 -6.30
CA PHE A 391 26.91 -3.57 -7.53
C PHE A 391 28.02 -2.53 -7.47
N GLU A 392 28.15 -1.76 -6.39
CA GLU A 392 29.23 -0.76 -6.27
C GLU A 392 30.63 -1.39 -6.36
N LYS A 393 30.85 -2.54 -5.70
CA LYS A 393 32.11 -3.30 -5.79
C LYS A 393 32.43 -3.79 -7.20
N THR A 394 31.43 -4.03 -8.04
CA THR A 394 31.59 -4.55 -9.40
C THR A 394 31.47 -3.47 -10.47
N GLY A 395 31.44 -2.19 -10.08
CA GLY A 395 31.23 -1.09 -11.03
C GLY A 395 29.84 -1.13 -11.68
N TRP A 396 28.83 -1.56 -10.93
CA TRP A 396 27.42 -1.67 -11.29
C TRP A 396 27.10 -2.68 -12.40
N THR A 397 27.84 -3.80 -12.43
CA THR A 397 27.66 -4.83 -13.48
C THR A 397 27.12 -6.16 -12.95
N LYS A 398 27.35 -6.49 -11.68
CA LYS A 398 26.95 -7.80 -11.10
C LYS A 398 26.56 -7.69 -9.63
N SER A 399 25.52 -8.42 -9.25
CA SER A 399 25.14 -8.69 -7.86
C SER A 399 24.48 -10.07 -7.79
N GLU A 400 24.93 -10.92 -6.88
CA GLU A 400 24.32 -12.21 -6.59
C GLU A 400 23.01 -12.03 -5.82
N GLU A 401 23.00 -11.10 -4.86
CA GLU A 401 21.79 -10.74 -4.09
C GLU A 401 20.67 -10.25 -5.00
N TRP A 402 20.97 -9.40 -5.99
CA TRP A 402 19.98 -8.94 -6.95
C TRP A 402 19.45 -10.06 -7.86
N ASN A 403 20.30 -11.02 -8.20
CA ASN A 403 19.88 -12.19 -8.99
C ASN A 403 18.91 -13.09 -8.21
N ASN A 404 19.16 -13.24 -6.91
CA ASN A 404 18.34 -14.05 -6.01
C ASN A 404 17.11 -13.30 -5.46
N PHE A 405 17.07 -11.97 -5.60
CA PHE A 405 15.96 -11.14 -5.13
C PHE A 405 14.60 -11.60 -5.68
N SER A 406 13.63 -11.81 -4.79
CA SER A 406 12.33 -12.41 -5.09
C SER A 406 11.22 -11.79 -4.24
N TYR A 407 9.97 -12.05 -4.59
CA TYR A 407 8.80 -11.64 -3.81
C TYR A 407 8.86 -12.15 -2.35
N ALA A 408 9.30 -13.39 -2.14
CA ALA A 408 9.38 -13.99 -0.81
C ALA A 408 10.29 -13.19 0.13
N HIS A 409 11.40 -12.64 -0.37
CA HIS A 409 12.28 -11.79 0.45
C HIS A 409 11.56 -10.52 0.93
N ILE A 410 10.71 -9.93 0.10
CA ILE A 410 9.93 -8.74 0.45
C ILE A 410 8.86 -9.08 1.48
N GLU A 411 8.14 -10.19 1.28
CA GLU A 411 7.10 -10.66 2.19
C GLU A 411 7.67 -11.02 3.56
N ASP A 412 8.80 -11.74 3.60
CA ASP A 412 9.49 -12.10 4.84
C ASP A 412 9.99 -10.87 5.60
N ALA A 413 10.62 -9.93 4.89
CA ALA A 413 11.09 -8.68 5.48
C ALA A 413 9.91 -7.84 6.01
N LEU A 414 8.83 -7.69 5.24
CA LEU A 414 7.64 -6.98 5.69
C LEU A 414 7.02 -7.64 6.92
N HIS A 415 6.90 -8.98 6.94
CA HIS A 415 6.38 -9.70 8.09
C HIS A 415 7.23 -9.49 9.35
N LEU A 416 8.57 -9.50 9.23
CA LEU A 416 9.46 -9.19 10.35
C LEU A 416 9.35 -7.72 10.79
N ALA A 417 9.24 -6.78 9.84
CA ALA A 417 9.05 -5.36 10.11
C ALA A 417 7.77 -5.09 10.90
N LYS A 418 6.66 -5.70 10.50
CA LYS A 418 5.37 -5.63 11.21
C LYS A 418 5.51 -6.11 12.67
N ASN A 419 6.31 -7.15 12.90
CA ASN A 419 6.57 -7.69 14.24
C ASN A 419 7.64 -6.92 15.03
N GLY A 420 8.24 -5.87 14.49
CA GLY A 420 9.35 -5.14 15.12
C GLY A 420 10.67 -5.90 15.17
N ASP A 421 10.78 -6.96 14.37
CA ASP A 421 11.84 -7.97 14.37
C ASP A 421 12.68 -7.93 13.08
N ILE A 422 12.60 -6.85 12.30
CA ILE A 422 13.29 -6.74 11.00
C ILE A 422 14.81 -6.98 11.09
N GLU A 423 15.43 -6.67 12.22
CA GLU A 423 16.84 -6.96 12.48
C GLU A 423 17.16 -8.46 12.37
N LYS A 424 16.20 -9.36 12.61
CA LYS A 424 16.39 -10.81 12.41
C LYS A 424 16.60 -11.18 10.94
N PHE A 425 16.14 -10.34 10.01
CA PHE A 425 16.35 -10.53 8.58
C PHE A 425 17.84 -10.47 8.25
N MET A 426 18.55 -9.49 8.80
CA MET A 426 20.02 -9.41 8.77
C MET A 426 20.56 -8.73 10.05
N PRO A 427 20.99 -9.52 11.06
CA PRO A 427 21.35 -9.01 12.40
C PRO A 427 22.48 -7.99 12.46
N ASN A 428 23.26 -7.86 11.39
CA ASN A 428 24.44 -7.00 11.32
C ASN A 428 24.34 -5.90 10.25
N LEU A 429 23.19 -5.75 9.57
CA LEU A 429 23.09 -4.89 8.38
C LEU A 429 22.77 -3.43 8.70
N ILE A 430 21.98 -3.18 9.75
CA ILE A 430 21.61 -1.84 10.19
C ILE A 430 21.97 -1.69 11.67
N THR A 431 23.07 -1.01 11.95
CA THR A 431 23.36 -0.52 13.29
C THR A 431 22.44 0.66 13.58
N LYS A 432 21.45 0.46 14.47
CA LYS A 432 20.58 1.53 14.98
C LYS A 432 21.42 2.71 15.45
N ASP A 433 21.00 3.92 15.09
CA ASP A 433 21.50 5.15 15.70
C ASP A 433 21.51 5.01 17.24
N GLN A 434 22.67 5.23 17.85
CA GLN A 434 22.80 5.30 19.28
C GLN A 434 22.21 6.62 19.77
N VAL A 435 20.98 6.56 20.29
CA VAL A 435 20.30 7.73 20.88
C VAL A 435 21.04 8.19 22.13
N VAL A 436 21.27 9.51 22.25
CA VAL A 436 21.91 10.11 23.43
C VAL A 436 20.89 10.32 24.54
N ASN A 437 20.64 9.27 25.31
CA ASN A 437 19.74 9.28 26.47
C ASN A 437 20.51 9.16 27.80
N HIS A 438 19.77 9.17 28.92
CA HIS A 438 20.37 9.11 30.26
C HIS A 438 21.20 7.83 30.48
N ASP A 439 20.68 6.68 30.06
CA ASP A 439 21.34 5.38 30.26
C ASP A 439 22.63 5.27 29.46
N PHE A 440 22.62 5.77 28.22
CA PHE A 440 23.84 5.85 27.42
C PHE A 440 24.89 6.74 28.08
N LEU A 441 24.53 7.94 28.54
CA LEU A 441 25.47 8.83 29.23
C LEU A 441 25.99 8.25 30.55
N GLN A 442 25.20 7.44 31.26
CA GLN A 442 25.71 6.71 32.42
C GLN A 442 26.79 5.70 32.04
N ARG A 443 26.63 4.97 30.93
CA ARG A 443 27.69 4.07 30.42
C ARG A 443 28.95 4.84 30.08
N ILE A 444 28.82 5.98 29.39
CA ILE A 444 29.96 6.86 29.08
C ILE A 444 30.64 7.37 30.35
N HIS A 445 29.88 7.75 31.38
CA HIS A 445 30.46 8.18 32.67
C HIS A 445 31.25 7.07 33.37
N VAL A 446 30.76 5.83 33.31
CA VAL A 446 31.50 4.66 33.83
C VAL A 446 32.77 4.42 33.04
N LEU A 447 32.70 4.47 31.71
CA LEU A 447 33.86 4.34 30.83
C LEU A 447 34.89 5.46 31.09
N TYR A 448 34.43 6.70 31.26
CA TYR A 448 35.24 7.85 31.62
C TYR A 448 35.98 7.63 32.93
N LYS A 449 35.31 7.20 34.00
CA LYS A 449 35.97 6.94 35.28
C LYS A 449 37.05 5.88 35.18
N SER A 450 36.80 4.80 34.43
CA SER A 450 37.75 3.72 34.24
C SER A 450 38.97 4.18 33.45
N PHE A 451 38.75 4.95 32.38
CA PHE A 451 39.83 5.41 31.50
C PHE A 451 40.62 6.58 32.11
N ALA A 452 39.96 7.59 32.69
CA ALA A 452 40.61 8.76 33.29
C ALA A 452 41.52 8.42 34.48
N ALA A 453 41.28 7.28 35.14
CA ALA A 453 42.09 6.84 36.27
C ALA A 453 43.49 6.36 35.87
N THR A 454 43.67 5.82 34.66
CA THR A 454 44.92 5.16 34.25
C THR A 454 45.43 5.60 32.88
N HIS A 455 44.58 6.19 32.04
CA HIS A 455 44.78 6.45 30.61
C HIS A 455 45.23 5.20 29.83
N ASP A 456 44.95 4.01 30.36
CA ASP A 456 45.30 2.75 29.72
C ASP A 456 44.34 2.48 28.55
N GLN A 457 44.91 2.45 27.36
CA GLN A 457 44.19 2.23 26.11
C GLN A 457 43.45 0.88 26.09
N THR A 458 43.93 -0.13 26.82
CA THR A 458 43.28 -1.44 26.86
C THR A 458 41.88 -1.40 27.52
N VAL A 459 41.60 -0.38 28.34
CA VAL A 459 40.28 -0.14 28.95
C VAL A 459 39.21 0.14 27.88
N LEU A 460 39.62 0.67 26.73
CA LEU A 460 38.74 1.06 25.62
C LEU A 460 38.64 -0.04 24.54
N LYS A 461 39.16 -1.24 24.79
CA LYS A 461 39.24 -2.31 23.79
C LYS A 461 37.89 -2.75 23.24
N ASP A 462 36.91 -2.85 24.12
CA ASP A 462 35.57 -3.32 23.79
C ASP A 462 34.57 -2.16 23.61
N ALA A 463 35.05 -0.90 23.66
CA ALA A 463 34.21 0.28 23.47
C ALA A 463 33.85 0.45 21.98
N THR A 464 32.57 0.76 21.73
CA THR A 464 32.07 1.04 20.39
C THR A 464 32.56 2.39 19.86
N PRO A 465 32.62 2.58 18.54
CA PRO A 465 32.82 3.88 17.89
C PRO A 465 32.07 5.05 18.53
N GLU A 466 30.76 4.89 18.72
CA GLU A 466 29.86 5.88 19.27
C GLU A 466 30.19 6.18 20.73
N GLU A 467 30.62 5.18 21.50
CA GLU A 467 31.08 5.36 22.89
C GLU A 467 32.40 6.13 22.96
N ILE A 468 33.35 5.88 22.05
CA ILE A 468 34.62 6.62 21.98
C ILE A 468 34.37 8.10 21.67
N VAL A 469 33.52 8.38 20.68
CA VAL A 469 33.17 9.77 20.31
C VAL A 469 32.36 10.45 21.41
N SER A 470 31.43 9.75 22.05
CA SER A 470 30.68 10.29 23.18
C SER A 470 31.59 10.55 24.38
N LEU A 471 32.57 9.68 24.65
CA LEU A 471 33.58 9.87 25.70
C LEU A 471 34.45 11.10 25.41
N TYR A 472 34.82 11.33 24.15
CA TYR A 472 35.56 12.53 23.73
C TYR A 472 34.83 13.84 24.07
N TYR A 473 33.52 13.91 23.79
CA TYR A 473 32.71 15.06 24.18
C TYR A 473 32.42 15.10 25.68
N TYR A 474 32.32 13.94 26.34
CA TYR A 474 32.17 13.85 27.79
C TYR A 474 33.37 14.42 28.55
N CYS A 475 34.60 14.20 28.08
CA CYS A 475 35.78 14.87 28.63
C CYS A 475 35.69 16.40 28.50
N SER A 476 35.06 16.91 27.44
CA SER A 476 34.84 18.37 27.27
C SER A 476 33.81 18.91 28.26
N LEU A 477 32.76 18.13 28.55
CA LEU A 477 31.77 18.45 29.61
C LEU A 477 32.42 18.50 31.00
N MET A 478 33.39 17.61 31.26
CA MET A 478 34.13 17.56 32.52
C MET A 478 35.31 18.55 32.59
N GLU A 479 35.56 19.31 31.51
CA GLU A 479 36.76 20.16 31.33
C GLU A 479 38.09 19.40 31.53
N ASP A 480 38.09 18.08 31.29
CA ASP A 480 39.24 17.18 31.45
C ASP A 480 39.94 16.97 30.09
N TYR A 481 40.66 18.00 29.67
CA TYR A 481 41.35 18.00 28.38
C TYR A 481 42.55 17.05 28.34
N GLU A 482 43.09 16.67 29.50
CA GLU A 482 44.15 15.66 29.55
C GLU A 482 43.62 14.31 29.13
N THR A 483 42.55 13.82 29.78
CA THR A 483 41.92 12.56 29.40
C THR A 483 41.41 12.62 27.95
N LYS A 484 40.88 13.76 27.51
CA LYS A 484 40.47 13.98 26.12
C LYS A 484 41.62 13.77 25.13
N TYR A 485 42.81 14.32 25.44
CA TYR A 485 44.01 14.15 24.62
C TYR A 485 44.45 12.68 24.55
N GLU A 486 44.31 11.93 25.64
CA GLU A 486 44.69 10.52 25.67
C GLU A 486 43.75 9.62 24.84
N LEU A 487 42.59 10.09 24.38
CA LEU A 487 41.71 9.34 23.45
C LEU A 487 42.22 9.29 22.01
N TYR A 488 43.13 10.20 21.64
CA TYR A 488 43.71 10.20 20.30
C TYR A 488 44.60 9.00 20.08
N ILE A 489 44.67 8.57 18.83
CA ILE A 489 45.63 7.56 18.39
C ILE A 489 47.07 8.01 18.74
N LYS A 490 47.84 7.10 19.34
CA LYS A 490 49.24 7.32 19.77
C LYS A 490 50.25 6.61 18.86
N ASP A 491 49.81 6.16 17.70
CA ASP A 491 50.63 5.48 16.71
C ASP A 491 51.32 6.52 15.80
N ASP A 492 52.64 6.38 15.63
CA ASP A 492 53.49 7.29 14.85
C ASP A 492 53.13 7.32 13.35
N SER A 493 52.35 6.35 12.87
CA SER A 493 51.84 6.33 11.49
C SER A 493 50.70 7.33 11.23
N TYR A 494 50.16 7.98 12.27
CA TYR A 494 49.08 8.96 12.16
C TYR A 494 49.52 10.34 12.62
N VAL A 495 48.83 11.37 12.12
CA VAL A 495 49.07 12.77 12.52
C VAL A 495 48.69 12.93 13.98
N GLN A 496 49.63 13.40 14.79
CA GLN A 496 49.43 13.72 16.21
C GLN A 496 49.74 15.18 16.48
N ILE A 497 48.98 15.80 17.36
CA ILE A 497 49.29 17.11 17.93
C ILE A 497 50.13 16.92 19.19
N PRO A 498 51.25 17.65 19.39
CA PRO A 498 52.00 17.59 20.63
C PRO A 498 51.12 17.97 21.83
N LYS A 499 51.21 17.21 22.94
CA LYS A 499 50.39 17.45 24.15
C LYS A 499 50.47 18.90 24.63
N GLU A 500 51.65 19.50 24.63
CA GLU A 500 51.83 20.90 25.03
C GLU A 500 51.11 21.90 24.12
N GLU A 501 51.05 21.61 22.82
CA GLU A 501 50.35 22.43 21.84
C GLU A 501 48.83 22.27 21.99
N TYR A 502 48.37 21.02 22.13
CA TYR A 502 46.96 20.72 22.40
C TYR A 502 46.47 21.43 23.67
N MET A 503 47.22 21.36 24.77
CA MET A 503 46.85 21.99 26.04
C MET A 503 46.78 23.52 25.97
N LYS A 504 47.56 24.15 25.09
CA LYS A 504 47.52 25.61 24.85
C LYS A 504 46.42 26.04 23.87
N GLY A 505 45.84 25.08 23.14
CA GLY A 505 44.76 25.32 22.19
C GLY A 505 43.47 25.80 22.85
N THR A 506 42.56 26.33 22.02
CA THR A 506 41.20 26.64 22.47
C THR A 506 40.39 25.34 22.49
N HIS A 507 39.77 25.03 23.62
CA HIS A 507 38.96 23.82 23.76
C HIS A 507 37.48 24.14 23.70
N GLN A 508 36.72 23.29 23.00
CA GLN A 508 35.27 23.36 22.94
C GLN A 508 34.66 23.19 24.35
N LYS A 509 33.78 24.12 24.72
CA LYS A 509 33.00 24.03 25.97
C LYS A 509 31.63 23.43 25.69
N ILE A 510 31.28 22.37 26.42
CA ILE A 510 29.98 21.72 26.37
C ILE A 510 29.36 21.78 27.76
N THR A 511 28.08 22.15 27.84
CA THR A 511 27.36 22.27 29.11
C THR A 511 26.38 21.12 29.37
N ASP A 512 25.82 20.54 28.31
CA ASP A 512 25.03 19.31 28.35
C ASP A 512 25.08 18.64 26.98
N ILE A 513 25.59 17.41 26.91
CA ILE A 513 25.73 16.66 25.65
C ILE A 513 24.37 16.46 24.97
N ARG A 514 23.27 16.33 25.73
CA ARG A 514 21.91 16.11 25.17
C ARG A 514 21.34 17.36 24.49
N LYS A 515 21.89 18.53 24.82
CA LYS A 515 21.54 19.79 24.13
C LYS A 515 22.40 20.03 22.89
N GLU A 516 23.46 19.24 22.74
CA GLU A 516 24.40 19.33 21.63
C GLU A 516 24.04 18.29 20.55
N PHE A 517 23.73 17.06 20.96
CA PHE A 517 23.51 15.92 20.05
C PHE A 517 22.26 15.13 20.44
N SER A 518 21.58 14.57 19.43
CA SER A 518 20.41 13.71 19.59
C SER A 518 20.75 12.22 19.41
N SER A 519 21.66 11.91 18.47
CA SER A 519 22.05 10.55 18.13
C SER A 519 23.45 10.49 17.51
N LEU A 520 24.05 9.30 17.55
CA LEU A 520 25.32 8.97 16.88
C LEU A 520 25.14 7.71 16.02
N HIS A 521 25.80 7.66 14.88
CA HIS A 521 25.80 6.50 13.99
C HIS A 521 27.19 6.23 13.46
N PHE A 522 27.69 5.01 13.58
CA PHE A 522 28.97 4.63 13.00
C PHE A 522 28.84 4.10 11.56
N GLU A 523 29.53 4.76 10.64
CA GLU A 523 29.77 4.29 9.27
C GLU A 523 31.21 3.79 9.11
N GLN A 524 31.36 2.49 8.90
CA GLN A 524 32.66 1.89 8.61
C GLN A 524 33.06 2.11 7.15
N ARG A 525 34.24 2.70 6.90
CA ARG A 525 34.78 2.89 5.53
C ARG A 525 35.75 1.80 5.10
N SER A 526 36.48 1.21 6.05
CA SER A 526 37.42 0.12 5.82
C SER A 526 37.54 -0.76 7.08
N ASP A 527 38.36 -1.80 7.01
CA ASP A 527 38.71 -2.64 8.16
C ASP A 527 39.38 -1.86 9.31
N LYS A 528 39.93 -0.67 9.02
CA LYS A 528 40.67 0.15 9.98
C LYS A 528 40.13 1.55 10.21
N GLU A 529 39.20 2.02 9.40
CA GLU A 529 38.74 3.42 9.44
C GLU A 529 37.21 3.52 9.36
N GLY A 530 36.65 4.52 10.02
CA GLY A 530 35.26 4.89 9.86
C GLY A 530 34.96 6.26 10.45
N TYR A 531 33.69 6.66 10.36
CA TYR A 531 33.20 7.93 10.88
C TYR A 531 32.03 7.67 11.82
N VAL A 532 32.01 8.38 12.93
CA VAL A 532 30.78 8.54 13.70
C VAL A 532 30.10 9.81 13.22
N ILE A 533 28.94 9.62 12.63
CA ILE A 533 28.01 10.66 12.22
C ILE A 533 27.23 11.09 13.46
N ILE A 534 27.31 12.38 13.80
CA ILE A 534 26.66 12.94 14.98
C ILE A 534 25.50 13.82 14.52
N THR A 535 24.27 13.47 14.90
CA THR A 535 23.09 14.29 14.63
C THR A 535 22.94 15.33 15.72
N MET A 536 22.98 16.61 15.35
CA MET A 536 22.87 17.72 16.29
C MET A 536 21.47 17.80 16.92
N ALA A 537 21.36 18.31 18.15
CA ALA A 537 20.06 18.50 18.78
C ALA A 537 19.25 19.61 18.07
N PRO A 538 17.91 19.52 17.99
CA PRO A 538 17.06 20.47 17.25
C PRO A 538 17.21 21.93 17.65
N GLU A 539 17.59 22.20 18.91
CA GLU A 539 17.82 23.56 19.42
C GLU A 539 19.06 24.24 18.80
N ARG A 540 19.98 23.47 18.21
CA ARG A 540 21.19 23.96 17.52
C ARG A 540 21.05 24.06 16.00
N THR A 541 20.10 23.35 15.39
CA THR A 541 19.97 23.25 13.92
C THR A 541 19.18 24.40 13.29
N ILE A 542 18.63 25.33 14.09
CA ILE A 542 17.82 26.47 13.62
C ILE A 542 18.61 27.41 12.68
N HIS A 543 19.95 27.35 12.70
CA HIS A 543 20.83 28.23 11.92
C HIS A 543 21.94 27.51 11.14
N LEU A 544 21.89 26.18 11.01
CA LEU A 544 22.91 25.38 10.32
C LEU A 544 22.35 24.78 9.02
N GLU A 545 23.10 24.87 7.93
CA GLU A 545 22.75 24.26 6.64
C GLU A 545 22.92 22.73 6.66
N GLU A 546 23.76 22.19 7.55
CA GLU A 546 23.95 20.74 7.74
C GLU A 546 23.73 20.35 9.22
N PRO A 547 22.80 19.43 9.52
CA PRO A 547 22.46 19.04 10.90
C PRO A 547 23.40 17.98 11.51
N VAL A 548 24.52 17.68 10.83
CA VAL A 548 25.33 16.48 11.09
C VAL A 548 26.82 16.82 11.09
N VAL A 549 27.57 16.23 12.02
CA VAL A 549 29.04 16.36 12.11
C VAL A 549 29.69 14.97 11.99
N GLY A 550 30.62 14.80 11.05
CA GLY A 550 31.41 13.58 10.92
C GLY A 550 32.63 13.58 11.85
N PHE A 551 32.82 12.50 12.60
CA PHE A 551 33.95 12.30 13.50
C PHE A 551 34.77 11.07 13.09
N SER A 552 35.95 11.29 12.52
CA SER A 552 36.85 10.21 12.07
C SER A 552 37.39 9.41 13.25
N ILE A 553 37.33 8.09 13.12
CA ILE A 553 37.90 7.15 14.07
C ILE A 553 38.69 6.03 13.37
N ILE A 554 39.64 5.44 14.08
CA ILE A 554 40.58 4.45 13.56
C ILE A 554 40.60 3.23 14.50
N GLN A 555 40.50 2.02 13.93
CA GLN A 555 40.62 0.77 14.68
C GLN A 555 42.08 0.42 14.91
N THR A 556 42.44 0.22 16.18
CA THR A 556 43.77 -0.24 16.62
C THR A 556 43.69 -1.63 17.26
N GLU A 557 44.83 -2.22 17.63
CA GLU A 557 44.86 -3.47 18.41
C GLU A 557 44.14 -3.37 19.77
N ASN A 558 44.01 -2.14 20.28
CA ASN A 558 43.34 -1.81 21.53
C ASN A 558 41.94 -1.22 21.31
N GLY A 559 41.33 -1.40 20.13
CA GLY A 559 39.99 -0.89 19.79
C GLY A 559 39.99 0.46 19.06
N TRP A 560 38.82 1.09 18.96
CA TRP A 560 38.60 2.33 18.19
C TRP A 560 39.19 3.57 18.85
N ARG A 561 39.80 4.48 18.08
CA ARG A 561 40.45 5.71 18.57
C ARG A 561 40.08 6.93 17.77
N ALA A 562 40.05 8.08 18.45
CA ALA A 562 39.85 9.36 17.80
C ALA A 562 41.06 9.67 16.90
N ALA A 563 40.79 10.04 15.64
CA ALA A 563 41.81 10.64 14.79
C ALA A 563 41.93 12.13 15.14
N PHE A 564 43.14 12.68 15.16
CA PHE A 564 43.31 14.13 15.30
C PHE A 564 42.87 14.85 14.01
N MET A 565 41.96 15.81 14.14
CA MET A 565 41.48 16.64 13.02
C MET A 565 41.78 18.11 13.31
N PRO A 566 42.64 18.79 12.54
CA PRO A 566 43.02 20.20 12.78
C PRO A 566 41.89 21.22 12.71
N THR A 567 40.73 20.82 12.17
CA THR A 567 39.55 21.67 11.97
C THR A 567 38.43 21.43 13.00
N GLN A 568 38.62 20.49 13.93
CA GLN A 568 37.74 20.28 15.10
C GLN A 568 38.26 21.08 16.29
#